data_AF-A0A0G1EJ87-F1
#
_entry.id   AF-A0A0G1EJ87-F1
#
_cell.length_a   1.000
_cell.length_b   1.000
_cell.length_c   1.000
_cell.angle_alpha   90.00
_cell.angle_beta   90.00
_cell.angle_gamma   90.00
#
_symmetry.space_group_name_H-M   'P 1'
#
loop_
_entity.id
_entity.type
_entity.pdbx_description
1 polymer ?
#
loop_
_entity_poly.entity_id
_entity_poly.type
_entity_poly.pdbx_seq_one_letter_code
_entity_poly.pdbx_strand_id
1 'polypeptide(L)'
;MPRKGYMVVYLVQTSETNLKVVILAVTSYDLPLIKIFNSLEEAKTVVLGITGAHLPELAPITKDVFWANVEKLKKEDSRLVSVDFGPVKKRLL
;
A
#
# COMPACT_ATOMS: atom_id res chain seq x y z
N MET A 1 -21.07 8.06 12.38
CA MET A 1 -20.16 8.90 11.55
C MET A 1 -19.56 8.02 10.46
N PRO A 2 -19.63 8.40 9.17
CA PRO A 2 -18.92 7.66 8.14
C PRO A 2 -17.42 7.74 8.43
N ARG A 3 -16.76 6.58 8.58
CA ARG A 3 -15.32 6.52 8.78
C ARG A 3 -14.66 7.10 7.52
N LYS A 4 -13.82 8.13 7.67
CA LYS A 4 -13.05 8.66 6.54
C LYS A 4 -12.18 7.54 5.97
N GLY A 5 -12.21 7.38 4.64
CA GLY A 5 -11.23 6.57 3.94
C GLY A 5 -9.82 7.11 4.14
N TYR A 6 -8.82 6.27 3.92
CA TYR A 6 -7.41 6.64 3.96
C TYR A 6 -6.62 5.85 2.92
N MET A 7 -5.44 6.36 2.59
CA MET A 7 -4.49 5.69 1.70
C MET A 7 -3.13 5.64 2.38
N VAL A 8 -2.49 4.48 2.31
CA VAL A 8 -1.12 4.26 2.80
C VAL A 8 -0.27 3.79 1.64
N VAL A 9 0.94 4.31 1.56
CA VAL A 9 1.89 3.96 0.50
C VAL A 9 3.19 3.49 1.14
N TYR A 10 3.70 2.35 0.66
CA TYR A 10 4.92 1.73 1.14
C TYR A 10 5.91 1.59 0.00
N LEU A 11 7.18 1.93 0.24
CA LEU A 11 8.28 1.59 -0.64
C LEU A 11 8.96 0.33 -0.10
N VAL A 12 8.64 -0.82 -0.69
CA VAL A 12 9.09 -2.13 -0.23
C VAL A 12 10.30 -2.59 -1.02
N GLN A 13 11.40 -2.82 -0.33
CA GLN A 13 12.61 -3.41 -0.89
C GLN A 13 12.49 -4.93 -0.91
N THR A 14 12.50 -5.49 -2.11
CA THR A 14 12.40 -6.94 -2.37
C THR A 14 13.75 -7.61 -2.57
N SER A 15 14.75 -6.85 -3.03
CA SER A 15 16.19 -7.21 -3.09
C SER A 15 17.05 -5.94 -3.04
N GLU A 16 18.39 -6.06 -3.10
CA GLU A 16 19.31 -4.90 -3.09
C GLU A 16 18.99 -3.85 -4.16
N THR A 17 18.52 -4.28 -5.33
CA THR A 17 18.25 -3.40 -6.48
C THR A 17 16.77 -3.29 -6.85
N ASN A 18 15.89 -4.06 -6.21
CA ASN A 18 14.48 -4.15 -6.60
C ASN A 18 13.55 -3.56 -5.53
N LEU A 19 13.02 -2.39 -5.85
CA LEU A 19 12.02 -1.69 -5.06
C LEU A 19 10.65 -1.83 -5.70
N LYS A 20 9.63 -2.03 -4.87
CA LYS A 20 8.22 -2.06 -5.26
C LYS A 20 7.47 -1.01 -4.47
N VAL A 21 6.54 -0.30 -5.10
CA VAL A 21 5.63 0.57 -4.35
C VAL A 21 4.32 -0.16 -4.14
N VAL A 22 3.87 -0.27 -2.90
CA VAL A 22 2.58 -0.86 -2.54
C VAL A 22 1.67 0.25 -2.06
N ILE A 23 0.54 0.44 -2.73
CA ILE A 23 -0.51 1.37 -2.33
C ILE A 23 -1.66 0.54 -1.76
N LEU A 24 -2.05 0.85 -0.53
CA LEU A 24 -3.25 0.34 0.12
C LEU A 24 -4.23 1.51 0.31
N ALA A 25 -5.36 1.46 -0.37
CA ALA A 25 -6.43 2.45 -0.24
C ALA A 25 -7.65 1.82 0.42
N VAL A 26 -8.08 2.36 1.56
CA VAL A 26 -9.31 1.98 2.25
C VAL A 26 -10.31 3.10 2.02
N THR A 27 -11.33 2.86 1.21
CA THR A 27 -12.35 3.87 0.92
C THR A 27 -13.51 3.79 1.94
N SER A 28 -14.37 4.79 1.94
CA SER A 28 -15.54 4.82 2.84
C SER A 28 -16.69 3.95 2.34
N TYR A 29 -16.73 3.63 1.05
CA TYR A 29 -17.90 3.04 0.37
C TYR A 29 -17.58 1.77 -0.40
N ASP A 30 -16.32 1.55 -0.78
CA ASP A 30 -15.89 0.38 -1.55
C ASP A 30 -14.98 -0.54 -0.73
N LEU A 31 -14.74 -1.72 -1.27
CA LEU A 31 -13.74 -2.64 -0.75
C LEU A 31 -12.34 -2.00 -0.81
N PRO A 32 -11.48 -2.27 0.18
CA PRO A 32 -10.11 -1.80 0.12
C PRO A 32 -9.39 -2.32 -1.12
N LEU A 33 -8.55 -1.46 -1.70
CA LEU A 33 -7.82 -1.73 -2.91
C LEU A 33 -6.32 -1.77 -2.63
N ILE A 34 -5.64 -2.76 -3.22
CA ILE A 34 -4.18 -2.85 -3.20
C ILE A 34 -3.63 -2.83 -4.62
N LYS A 35 -2.64 -1.97 -4.87
CA LYS A 35 -1.88 -1.91 -6.12
C LYS A 35 -0.39 -1.99 -5.82
N ILE A 36 0.35 -2.60 -6.74
CA ILE A 36 1.80 -2.73 -6.68
C ILE A 36 2.39 -2.19 -7.97
N PHE A 37 3.38 -1.33 -7.84
CA PHE A 37 4.09 -0.69 -8.94
C PHE A 37 5.56 -1.10 -8.93
N ASN A 38 6.15 -1.15 -10.11
CA ASN A 38 7.56 -1.48 -10.29
C ASN A 38 8.47 -0.25 -10.17
N SER A 39 7.91 0.96 -10.20
CA SER A 39 8.65 2.20 -10.09
C SER A 39 7.94 3.21 -9.19
N LEU A 40 8.73 4.07 -8.55
CA LEU A 40 8.22 5.18 -7.75
C LEU A 40 7.50 6.22 -8.61
N GLU A 41 7.97 6.46 -9.83
CA GLU A 41 7.40 7.41 -10.79
C GLU A 41 5.98 7.03 -11.23
N GLU A 42 5.74 5.75 -11.52
CA GLU A 42 4.39 5.24 -11.81
C GLU A 42 3.45 5.46 -10.62
N ALA A 43 3.91 5.11 -9.41
CA ALA A 43 3.11 5.27 -8.20
C ALA A 43 2.81 6.75 -7.90
N LYS A 44 3.78 7.66 -8.07
CA LYS A 44 3.59 9.11 -7.90
C LYS A 44 2.49 9.64 -8.82
N THR A 45 2.52 9.24 -10.09
CA THR A 45 1.52 9.66 -11.08
C THR A 45 0.12 9.20 -10.69
N VAL A 46 -0.01 7.94 -10.27
CA VAL A 46 -1.30 7.38 -9.83
C VAL A 46 -1.81 8.07 -8.55
N VAL A 47 -0.94 8.28 -7.57
CA VAL A 47 -1.31 8.95 -6.32
C VAL A 47 -1.79 10.37 -6.58
N LEU A 48 -1.06 11.14 -7.38
CA LEU A 48 -1.45 12.50 -7.76
C LEU A 48 -2.81 12.51 -8.48
N GLY A 49 -3.04 11.56 -9.39
CA GLY A 49 -4.32 11.44 -10.10
C GLY A 49 -5.50 11.08 -9.18
N ILE A 50 -5.28 10.32 -8.12
CA ILE A 50 -6.35 9.89 -7.19
C ILE A 50 -6.62 10.96 -6.12
N THR A 51 -5.57 11.54 -5.54
CA THR A 51 -5.69 12.39 -4.35
C THR A 51 -5.54 13.88 -4.63
N GLY A 52 -5.03 14.25 -5.81
CA GLY A 52 -4.61 15.62 -6.12
C GLY A 52 -3.36 16.08 -5.36
N ALA A 53 -2.71 15.18 -4.60
CA ALA A 53 -1.54 15.48 -3.80
C ALA A 53 -0.31 14.69 -4.25
N HIS A 54 0.86 15.31 -4.13
CA HIS A 54 2.13 14.62 -4.39
C HIS A 54 2.40 13.58 -3.31
N LEU A 55 2.92 12.42 -3.75
CA LEU A 55 3.41 11.40 -2.85
C LEU A 55 4.64 11.95 -2.09
N PRO A 56 4.67 11.88 -0.75
CA PRO A 56 5.85 12.30 0.02
C PRO A 56 7.05 11.41 -0.30
N GLU A 57 8.24 11.85 0.10
CA GLU A 57 9.42 10.98 0.05
C GLU A 57 9.19 9.74 0.92
N LEU A 58 9.47 8.57 0.34
CA LEU A 58 9.31 7.28 1.01
C LEU A 58 10.70 6.69 1.27
N ALA A 59 10.93 6.28 2.52
CA ALA A 59 12.09 5.47 2.86
C ALA A 59 11.81 3.99 2.50
N PRO A 60 12.78 3.28 1.89
CA PRO A 60 12.67 1.86 1.66
C PRO A 60 12.50 1.08 2.97
N ILE A 61 11.57 0.14 3.00
CA ILE A 61 11.37 -0.80 4.10
C ILE A 61 11.54 -2.24 3.60
N THR A 62 11.93 -3.16 4.49
CA THR A 62 12.02 -4.58 4.15
C THR A 62 10.64 -5.21 3.99
N LYS A 63 10.58 -6.37 3.35
CA LYS A 63 9.36 -7.18 3.24
C LYS A 63 8.75 -7.50 4.60
N ASP A 64 9.57 -7.83 5.59
CA ASP A 64 9.11 -8.17 6.93
C ASP A 64 8.47 -6.98 7.63
N VAL A 65 9.08 -5.79 7.51
CA VAL A 65 8.50 -4.54 8.06
C VAL A 65 7.19 -4.21 7.37
N PHE A 66 7.10 -4.38 6.06
CA PHE A 66 5.85 -4.21 5.33
C PHE A 66 4.74 -5.13 5.85
N TRP A 67 5.01 -6.43 6.00
CA TRP A 67 4.01 -7.38 6.50
C TRP A 67 3.63 -7.13 7.95
N ALA A 68 4.57 -6.74 8.81
CA ALA A 68 4.28 -6.32 10.18
C ALA A 68 3.33 -5.12 10.24
N ASN A 69 3.54 -4.13 9.37
CA ASN A 69 2.67 -2.95 9.25
C ASN A 69 1.26 -3.32 8.73
N VAL A 70 1.17 -4.22 7.75
CA VAL A 70 -0.11 -4.73 7.25
C VAL A 70 -0.88 -5.46 8.35
N GLU A 71 -0.23 -6.35 9.11
CA GLU A 71 -0.88 -7.07 10.21
C GLU A 71 -1.34 -6.13 11.33
N LYS A 72 -0.55 -5.10 11.64
CA LYS A 72 -0.97 -4.05 12.57
C LYS A 72 -2.22 -3.31 12.06
N LEU A 73 -2.21 -2.88 10.80
CA LEU A 73 -3.35 -2.22 10.17
C LEU A 73 -4.61 -3.09 10.16
N LYS A 74 -4.49 -4.40 9.94
CA LYS A 74 -5.63 -5.34 9.99
C LYS A 74 -6.25 -5.48 11.38
N LYS A 75 -5.47 -5.28 12.45
CA LYS A 75 -5.97 -5.24 13.83
C LYS A 75 -6.67 -3.92 14.14
N GLU A 76 -6.22 -2.83 13.55
CA GLU A 76 -6.76 -1.48 13.77
C GLU A 76 -7.99 -1.18 12.90
N ASP A 77 -8.07 -1.76 11.69
CA ASP A 77 -9.20 -1.59 10.77
C ASP A 77 -9.73 -2.94 10.26
N SER A 78 -10.91 -3.31 10.74
CA SER A 78 -11.61 -4.54 10.38
C SER A 78 -11.94 -4.64 8.88
N ARG A 79 -11.99 -3.52 8.14
CA ARG A 79 -12.23 -3.53 6.68
C ARG A 79 -11.10 -4.23 5.92
N LEU A 80 -9.89 -4.25 6.48
CA LEU A 80 -8.73 -4.91 5.87
C LEU A 80 -8.68 -6.42 6.09
N VAL A 81 -9.53 -6.96 6.98
CA VAL A 81 -9.53 -8.40 7.31
C VAL A 81 -9.95 -9.24 6.11
N SER A 82 -10.88 -8.74 5.28
CA SER A 82 -11.40 -9.41 4.09
C SER A 82 -10.52 -9.28 2.84
N VAL A 83 -9.44 -8.50 2.92
CA VAL A 83 -8.57 -8.26 1.76
C VAL A 83 -7.64 -9.44 1.55
N ASP A 84 -7.66 -10.00 0.34
CA ASP A 84 -6.72 -11.05 -0.05
C ASP A 84 -5.35 -10.44 -0.43
N PHE A 85 -4.35 -10.69 0.41
CA PHE A 85 -2.96 -10.30 0.15
C PHE A 85 -2.16 -11.37 -0.60
N GLY A 86 -2.76 -12.50 -0.99
CA GLY A 86 -2.11 -13.56 -1.76
C GLY A 86 -1.41 -13.07 -3.04
N PRO A 87 -2.05 -12.24 -3.89
CA PRO A 87 -1.42 -11.64 -5.06
C PRO A 87 -0.24 -10.72 -4.70
N VAL A 88 -0.33 -10.04 -3.56
CA VAL A 88 0.72 -9.15 -3.06
C VAL A 88 1.94 -9.95 -2.63
N LYS A 89 1.72 -11.06 -1.89
CA LYS A 89 2.79 -12.01 -1.54
C LYS A 89 3.53 -12.49 -2.78
N LYS A 90 2.82 -12.92 -3.82
CA LYS A 90 3.44 -13.41 -5.08
C LYS A 90 4.31 -12.37 -5.79
N ARG A 91 3.92 -11.10 -5.76
CA ARG A 91 4.65 -10.00 -6.44
C ARG A 91 5.80 -9.42 -5.62
N LEU A 92 5.83 -9.69 -4.32
CA LEU A 92 6.88 -9.29 -3.41
C LEU A 92 7.86 -10.44 -3.10
N LEU A 93 7.65 -11.64 -3.65
CA LEU A 93 8.59 -12.76 -3.48
C LEU A 93 9.93 -12.46 -4.15
#